data_AF-N6VTH2-F1
#
_entry.id   AF-N6VTH2-F1
#
_cell.length_a   1.000
_cell.length_b   1.000
_cell.length_c   1.000
_cell.angle_alpha   90.00
_cell.angle_beta   90.00
_cell.angle_gamma   90.00
#
_symmetry.space_group_name_H-M   'P 1'
#
loop_
_entity.id
_entity.type
_entity.pdbx_description
1 polymer ?
#
loop_
_entity_poly.entity_id
_entity_poly.type
_entity_poly.pdbx_seq_one_letter_code
_entity_poly.pdbx_strand_id
1 'polypeptide(L)' 'MVPGIKEVDNFNKGDVVFVLDEVHKKPICVGIALMSHEEIKNSEKGKAIKNIHYVGDKIWNFKG' A
#
# COMPACT_ATOMS: atom_id res chain seq x y z
N MET A 1 -5.54 -4.67 2.36
CA MET A 1 -6.71 -4.51 3.26
C MET A 1 -6.20 -4.01 4.60
N VAL A 2 -7.00 -3.32 5.40
CA VAL A 2 -6.57 -2.75 6.70
C VAL A 2 -6.01 -3.80 7.67
N PRO A 3 -6.60 -4.99 7.86
CA PRO A 3 -6.08 -5.97 8.84
C PRO A 3 -4.65 -6.46 8.61
N GLY A 4 -4.12 -6.31 7.39
CA GLY A 4 -2.75 -6.72 7.06
C GLY A 4 -1.70 -5.61 7.25
N ILE A 5 -2.10 -4.41 7.67
CA ILE A 5 -1.21 -3.27 7.85
C ILE A 5 -0.75 -3.25 9.32
N LYS A 6 0.56 -3.41 9.54
CA LYS A 6 1.18 -3.34 10.88
C LYS A 6 1.61 -1.94 11.26
N GLU A 7 2.17 -1.21 10.31
CA GLU A 7 2.66 0.15 10.47
C GLU A 7 2.23 0.99 9.27
N VAL A 8 2.02 2.28 9.49
CA VAL A 8 1.57 3.20 8.45
C VAL A 8 2.18 4.57 8.73
N ASP A 9 2.81 5.15 7.71
CA ASP A 9 3.35 6.51 7.75
C ASP A 9 2.24 7.55 7.57
N ASN A 10 2.58 8.81 7.71
CA ASN A 10 1.61 9.90 7.60
C ASN A 10 1.37 10.25 6.13
N PHE A 11 0.16 9.99 5.63
CA PHE A 11 -0.29 10.33 4.29
C PHE A 11 -1.80 10.57 4.25
N ASN A 12 -2.25 11.22 3.19
CA ASN A 12 -3.65 11.51 2.96
C ASN A 12 -4.27 10.54 1.96
N LYS A 13 -5.59 10.45 2.01
CA LYS A 13 -6.36 9.76 0.99
C LYS A 13 -6.12 10.42 -0.38
N GLY A 14 -5.83 9.60 -1.38
CA GLY A 14 -5.50 10.04 -2.74
C GLY A 14 -4.00 10.06 -3.03
N ASP A 15 -3.14 10.04 -1.99
CA ASP A 15 -1.70 10.08 -2.18
C ASP A 15 -1.18 8.76 -2.78
N VAL A 16 -0.06 8.87 -3.51
CA VAL A 16 0.68 7.71 -3.99
C VAL A 16 1.51 7.17 -2.84
N VAL A 17 1.33 5.89 -2.53
CA VAL A 17 1.96 5.22 -1.39
C VAL A 17 2.63 3.92 -1.84
N PHE A 18 3.66 3.54 -1.09
CA PHE A 18 4.38 2.27 -1.26
C PHE A 18 4.00 1.31 -0.14
N VAL A 19 3.85 0.03 -0.46
CA VAL A 19 3.68 -1.03 0.53
C VAL A 19 5.03 -1.70 0.73
N LEU A 20 5.50 -1.70 1.97
CA LEU A 20 6.75 -2.30 2.38
C LEU A 20 6.49 -3.64 3.07
N ASP A 21 7.38 -4.59 2.85
CA ASP A 21 7.43 -5.82 3.65
C ASP A 21 7.85 -5.54 5.10
N GLU A 22 7.29 -6.27 6.06
CA GLU A 22 7.54 -6.05 7.50
C GLU A 22 8.99 -6.36 7.90
N VAL A 23 9.58 -7.43 7.34
CA VAL A 23 10.88 -7.97 7.74
C VAL A 23 12.02 -7.22 7.09
N HIS A 24 11.93 -6.98 5.78
CA HIS A 24 13.03 -6.42 4.99
C HIS A 24 12.82 -4.97 4.59
N LYS A 25 11.65 -4.38 4.91
CA LYS A 25 11.26 -3.02 4.50
C LYS A 25 11.45 -2.77 2.99
N LYS A 26 11.28 -3.81 2.17
CA LYS A 26 11.38 -3.73 0.71
C LYS A 26 10.04 -3.32 0.11
N PRO A 27 10.00 -2.39 -0.86
CA PRO A 27 8.78 -2.06 -1.57
C PRO A 27 8.34 -3.22 -2.45
N ILE A 28 7.12 -3.71 -2.18
CA ILE A 28 6.50 -4.83 -2.91
C ILE A 28 5.36 -4.40 -3.83
N CYS A 29 4.82 -3.20 -3.60
CA CYS A 29 3.67 -2.67 -4.32
C CYS A 29 3.65 -1.14 -4.24
N VAL A 30 3.13 -0.51 -5.29
CA VAL A 30 2.79 0.91 -5.37
C VAL A 30 1.30 1.04 -5.59
N GLY A 31 0.66 1.98 -4.91
CA GLY A 31 -0.77 2.20 -5.02
C GLY A 31 -1.20 3.60 -4.63
N ILE A 32 -2.51 3.83 -4.72
CA ILE A 32 -3.15 5.05 -4.23
C ILE A 32 -3.82 4.76 -2.89
N ALA A 33 -3.61 5.62 -1.91
CA ALA A 33 -4.29 5.59 -0.63
C ALA A 33 -5.80 5.82 -0.83
N LEU A 34 -6.62 4.86 -0.39
CA LEU A 34 -8.08 5.00 -0.35
C LEU A 34 -8.57 5.50 1.01
N MET A 35 -7.70 5.44 2.02
CA MET A 35 -7.91 5.88 3.39
C MET A 35 -6.69 6.70 3.83
N SER A 36 -6.87 7.70 4.69
CA SER A 36 -5.77 8.42 5.33
C SER A 36 -5.10 7.59 6.43
N HIS A 37 -3.93 8.05 6.90
CA HIS A 37 -3.25 7.50 8.07
C HIS A 37 -4.20 7.29 9.27
N GLU A 38 -5.02 8.30 9.59
CA GLU A 38 -5.97 8.25 10.70
C GLU A 38 -7.12 7.28 10.45
N GLU A 39 -7.67 7.25 9.22
CA GLU A 39 -8.73 6.32 8.87
C GLU A 39 -8.25 4.86 8.96
N ILE A 40 -7.01 4.57 8.54
CA ILE A 40 -6.42 3.24 8.65
C ILE A 40 -6.24 2.82 10.11
N LYS A 41 -5.80 3.74 10.98
CA LYS A 41 -5.63 3.45 12.41
C LYS A 41 -6.96 3.22 13.14
N ASN A 42 -8.02 3.93 12.75
CA ASN A 42 -9.33 3.85 13.39
C ASN A 42 -10.25 2.78 12.77
N SER A 43 -9.88 2.22 11.62
CA SER A 43 -10.67 1.20 10.92
C SER A 43 -10.11 -0.20 11.21
N GLU A 44 -10.97 -1.15 11.54
CA GLU A 44 -10.54 -2.56 11.66
C GLU A 44 -10.72 -3.34 10.35
N LYS A 45 -11.45 -2.78 9.38
CA LYS A 45 -11.89 -3.47 8.15
C LYS A 45 -11.94 -2.50 6.98
N GLY A 46 -11.72 -3.02 5.77
CA GLY A 46 -11.82 -2.23 4.54
C GLY A 46 -10.56 -2.23 3.66
N LYS A 47 -10.67 -1.60 2.50
CA LYS A 47 -9.61 -1.52 1.50
C LYS A 47 -8.83 -0.20 1.68
N ALA A 48 -7.67 -0.29 2.31
CA ALA A 48 -6.81 0.86 2.59
C ALA A 48 -6.12 1.44 1.34
N ILE A 49 -5.64 0.59 0.43
CA ILE A 49 -4.82 1.00 -0.72
C ILE A 49 -5.36 0.33 -1.99
N LYS A 50 -5.44 1.10 -3.08
CA LYS A 50 -5.68 0.62 -4.43
C LYS A 50 -4.34 0.32 -5.09
N ASN A 51 -4.03 -0.97 -5.28
CA ASN A 51 -2.84 -1.42 -5.98
C ASN A 51 -2.87 -0.93 -7.44
N ILE A 52 -1.77 -0.28 -7.87
CA ILE A 52 -1.53 0.14 -9.25
C ILE A 52 -0.48 -0.77 -9.89
N HIS A 53 0.59 -1.06 -9.15
CA HIS A 53 1.73 -1.82 -9.61
C HIS A 53 2.28 -2.68 -8.49
N TYR A 54 2.67 -3.90 -8.78
CA TYR A 54 3.24 -4.82 -7.79
C TYR A 54 4.34 -5.70 -8.38
N VAL A 55 5.22 -6.19 -7.51
CA VAL A 55 6.31 -7.08 -7.89
C VAL A 55 5.73 -8.34 -8.56
N GLY A 56 6.18 -8.62 -9.78
CA GLY A 56 5.72 -9.75 -10.58
C GLY A 56 4.50 -9.47 -11.45
N ASP A 57 3.99 -8.24 -11.50
CA ASP A 57 2.98 -7.85 -12.48
C ASP A 57 3.56 -7.74 -13.91
N LYS A 58 2.70 -7.40 -14.88
CA LYS A 58 3.12 -7.27 -16.28
C LYS A 58 4.12 -6.15 -16.51
N ILE A 59 4.04 -5.07 -15.74
CA ILE A 59 4.93 -3.91 -15.84
C ILE A 59 6.30 -4.25 -15.24
N TRP A 60 6.33 -4.99 -14.13
CA TRP A 60 7.55 -5.45 -13.48
C TRP A 60 8.34 -6.41 -14.37
N ASN A 61 7.62 -7.33 -15.02
CA ASN A 61 8.20 -8.29 -15.96
C ASN A 61 8.35 -7.74 -17.37
N PHE A 62 7.99 -6.47 -17.60
CA PHE A 62 8.16 -5.85 -18.90
C PHE A 62 9.65 -5.70 -19.17
N LYS A 63 10.16 -6.57 -20.04
CA LYS A 63 11.50 -6.43 -20.63
C LYS A 63 11.28 -5.84 -22.01
N GLY A 64 11.77 -4.61 -22.21
CA GLY A 64 11.81 -3.96 -23.51
C GLY A 64 12.73 -4.67 -24.49
#